data_AF-A0A226MZI3-F1
#
_entry.id   AF-A0A226MZI3-F1
#
_cell.length_a   1.000
_cell.length_b   1.000
_cell.length_c   1.000
_cell.angle_alpha   90.00
_cell.angle_beta   90.00
_cell.angle_gamma   90.00
#
_symmetry.space_group_name_H-M   'P 1'
#
loop_
_entity.id
_entity.type
_entity.pdbx_description
1 polymer ?
#
loop_
_entity_poly.entity_id
_entity_poly.type
_entity_poly.pdbx_seq_one_letter_code
_entity_poly.pdbx_strand_id
1 'polypeptide(L)'
;MHQAEEFSLLPCPECKSNQVKIDGSPLYLHIGEVIDGVDMRAEVGLLTRNILIQGEMEDSCYGENQCQFFSFDTFGGHIKILANFSSVHMSGVELKNMGQQILGSYPVHFHMAADVDERGGYQRPTYLDNLAIHHCFSRCVAIHGTHGLLVKDTIGYDTLGHCFFLEDGTEQRNTFQHNLGLLTRSGTILPSDRNEAMCLAIRSHVYGNYIPVPSTDCMAVSTFWIANPNNNLIENAAAGAQAGLFIGKGVKTTRASSEDPREYLTVDNARFRPHQDADPEKPRVPAVIDGLIAFKNNDHGAWARGGDIIFHNSGFSDNGIGLTLASDGTFPTDDGSSLEVSRSIFVGESSNLGSQGGQNSYWGKGANGEYRTLPRNKTFPIRGFQIYDGPVRMAKCTFKKFTPTVDRYSSAIGFFMKNSWQISPQNNVSQILMEKSVGLKVFFGRPGQWFGNNDNDGDKMSVFHDLDGTVTGYSNVFVSRADNYLLRHPGCVTVPRWNGMMCTGRFAQLYIQARRPENLTLSIARAAYHSHPLQLQGVNRGAPYQQYQPVVMLEQAYIIQWNGRAPEDIILYPINFNRYCTTLFENGLF
;
A
#
# COMPACT_ATOMS: atom_id res chain seq x y z
N MET A 1 14.78 1.03 -7.28
CA MET A 1 15.97 0.95 -6.39
C MET A 1 16.63 -0.42 -6.50
N HIS A 2 17.31 -0.71 -7.62
CA HIS A 2 17.68 -2.08 -7.99
C HIS A 2 19.19 -2.24 -7.90
N GLN A 3 19.68 -2.59 -6.72
CA GLN A 3 21.11 -2.68 -6.35
C GLN A 3 21.48 -4.01 -5.69
N ALA A 4 20.72 -5.06 -6.02
CA ALA A 4 21.09 -6.42 -5.67
C ALA A 4 22.23 -6.89 -6.60
N GLU A 5 23.08 -7.78 -6.10
CA GLU A 5 24.21 -8.36 -6.82
C GLU A 5 24.34 -9.84 -6.48
N GLU A 6 24.92 -10.59 -7.41
CA GLU A 6 25.19 -12.01 -7.26
C GLU A 6 26.69 -12.26 -7.17
N PHE A 7 27.06 -13.19 -6.30
CA PHE A 7 28.42 -13.64 -6.15
C PHE A 7 28.47 -15.16 -6.12
N SER A 8 29.46 -15.74 -6.77
CA SER A 8 29.76 -17.16 -6.64
C SER A 8 30.47 -17.43 -5.33
N LEU A 9 30.06 -18.47 -4.61
CA LEU A 9 30.78 -18.92 -3.42
C LEU A 9 32.01 -19.74 -3.82
N LEU A 10 33.16 -19.43 -3.22
CA LEU A 10 34.42 -20.12 -3.45
C LEU A 10 34.75 -21.08 -2.30
N PRO A 11 35.42 -22.21 -2.57
CA PRO A 11 36.02 -23.02 -1.51
C PRO A 11 36.94 -22.16 -0.64
N CYS A 12 36.78 -22.27 0.68
CA CYS A 12 37.56 -21.51 1.64
C CYS A 12 38.00 -22.41 2.81
N PRO A 13 39.02 -23.27 2.61
CA PRO A 13 39.56 -24.11 3.68
C PRO A 13 40.07 -23.30 4.89
N GLU A 14 40.43 -22.04 4.67
CA GLU A 14 40.89 -21.09 5.69
C GLU A 14 39.76 -20.37 6.44
N CYS A 15 38.52 -20.44 5.95
CA CYS A 15 37.39 -19.76 6.57
C CYS A 15 36.98 -20.42 7.88
N LYS A 16 36.63 -19.60 8.88
CA LYS A 16 35.92 -20.09 10.07
C LYS A 16 34.53 -20.63 9.70
N SER A 17 33.90 -21.36 10.61
CA SER A 17 32.54 -21.91 10.43
C SER A 17 31.45 -20.86 10.16
N ASN A 18 31.74 -19.58 10.39
CA ASN A 18 30.86 -18.44 10.16
C ASN A 18 31.41 -17.49 9.07
N GLN A 19 32.29 -17.97 8.21
CA GLN A 19 32.87 -17.19 7.12
C GLN A 19 32.65 -17.90 5.79
N VAL A 20 32.33 -17.12 4.77
CA VAL A 20 32.26 -17.56 3.37
C VAL A 20 33.20 -16.70 2.54
N LYS A 21 33.71 -17.28 1.44
CA LYS A 21 34.52 -16.57 0.45
C LYS A 21 33.68 -16.40 -0.80
N ILE A 22 33.64 -15.19 -1.32
CA ILE A 22 32.90 -14.84 -2.54
C ILE A 22 33.89 -14.53 -3.66
N ASP A 23 33.49 -14.84 -4.89
CA ASP A 23 34.21 -14.46 -6.10
C ASP A 23 33.76 -13.06 -6.56
N GLY A 24 34.72 -12.17 -6.81
CA GLY A 24 34.48 -10.80 -7.22
C GLY A 24 34.48 -9.77 -6.08
N SER A 25 34.03 -8.56 -6.41
CA SER A 25 33.96 -7.41 -5.49
C SER A 25 32.63 -6.70 -5.70
N PRO A 26 31.89 -6.37 -4.63
CA PRO A 26 30.62 -5.67 -4.76
C PRO A 26 30.75 -4.31 -5.46
N LEU A 27 29.87 -4.03 -6.42
CA LEU A 27 29.77 -2.75 -7.10
C LEU A 27 28.91 -1.75 -6.30
N TYR A 28 28.01 -2.26 -5.48
CA TYR A 28 27.10 -1.45 -4.69
C TYR A 28 27.39 -1.52 -3.19
N LEU A 29 26.90 -0.51 -2.47
CA LEU A 29 27.00 -0.47 -1.01
C LEU A 29 26.01 -1.46 -0.40
N HIS A 30 26.56 -2.49 0.24
CA HIS A 30 25.81 -3.45 1.07
C HIS A 30 26.09 -3.15 2.53
N ILE A 31 25.04 -2.79 3.28
CA ILE A 31 25.15 -2.49 4.70
C ILE A 31 25.28 -3.80 5.49
N GLY A 32 26.22 -3.88 6.42
CA GLY A 32 26.44 -5.07 7.26
C GLY A 32 25.89 -4.97 8.69
N GLU A 33 25.25 -3.86 9.04
CA GLU A 33 24.76 -3.58 10.39
C GLU A 33 23.31 -3.06 10.42
N VAL A 34 22.65 -3.16 11.58
CA VAL A 34 21.35 -2.52 11.80
C VAL A 34 21.57 -1.01 11.84
N ILE A 35 21.04 -0.29 10.84
CA ILE A 35 21.22 1.16 10.72
C ILE A 35 19.91 1.86 11.09
N ASP A 36 20.02 2.92 11.89
CA ASP A 36 18.89 3.74 12.30
C ASP A 36 17.77 2.98 13.05
N GLY A 37 18.02 1.75 13.49
CA GLY A 37 17.04 0.89 14.19
C GLY A 37 16.12 0.08 13.28
N VAL A 38 16.30 0.15 11.96
CA VAL A 38 15.71 -0.80 11.00
C VAL A 38 16.80 -1.78 10.62
N ASP A 39 16.48 -3.07 10.57
CA ASP A 39 17.40 -4.04 9.99
C ASP A 39 17.46 -3.81 8.47
N MET A 40 18.47 -3.05 8.05
CA MET A 40 18.79 -2.80 6.65
C MET A 40 20.10 -3.47 6.27
N ARG A 41 20.51 -4.49 7.05
CA ARG A 41 21.60 -5.36 6.62
C ARG A 41 21.24 -5.90 5.24
N ALA A 42 22.23 -6.01 4.37
CA ALA A 42 22.03 -6.58 3.07
C ALA A 42 21.42 -7.97 3.26
N GLU A 43 20.22 -8.15 2.71
CA GLU A 43 19.57 -9.44 2.68
C GLU A 43 20.39 -10.37 1.80
N VAL A 44 20.90 -11.46 2.37
CA VAL A 44 21.72 -12.44 1.66
C VAL A 44 20.91 -13.70 1.47
N GLY A 45 20.54 -13.98 0.22
CA GLY A 45 19.86 -15.20 -0.19
C GLY A 45 20.81 -16.17 -0.88
N LEU A 46 20.81 -17.45 -0.48
CA LEU A 46 21.46 -18.51 -1.25
C LEU A 46 20.55 -18.89 -2.43
N LEU A 47 20.98 -18.55 -3.64
CA LEU A 47 20.19 -18.79 -4.85
C LEU A 47 20.28 -20.24 -5.36
N THR A 48 21.41 -20.92 -5.15
CA THR A 48 21.61 -22.27 -5.67
C THR A 48 21.07 -23.34 -4.76
N ARG A 49 20.45 -24.38 -5.34
CA ARG A 49 19.91 -25.54 -4.61
C ARG A 49 20.32 -26.86 -5.24
N ASN A 50 20.08 -27.96 -4.52
CA ASN A 50 20.43 -29.31 -5.00
C ASN A 50 19.56 -29.77 -6.17
N ILE A 51 18.38 -29.18 -6.35
CA ILE A 51 17.46 -29.47 -7.44
C ILE A 51 17.26 -28.18 -8.23
N LEU A 52 17.73 -28.13 -9.47
CA LEU A 52 17.52 -27.02 -10.39
C LEU A 52 16.48 -27.40 -11.45
N ILE A 53 15.43 -26.59 -11.56
CA ILE A 53 14.45 -26.63 -12.65
C ILE A 53 14.59 -25.33 -13.43
N GLN A 54 14.92 -25.43 -14.72
CA GLN A 54 15.06 -24.25 -15.57
C GLN A 54 14.53 -24.45 -16.97
N GLY A 55 14.07 -23.36 -17.59
CA GLY A 55 13.80 -23.31 -19.01
C GLY A 55 15.09 -23.18 -19.83
N GLU A 56 15.08 -23.78 -21.03
CA GLU A 56 16.09 -23.55 -22.07
C GLU A 56 15.77 -22.23 -22.78
N MET A 57 16.77 -21.36 -22.92
CA MET A 57 16.60 -19.97 -23.36
C MET A 57 17.27 -19.72 -24.70
N GLU A 58 16.64 -18.89 -25.51
CA GLU A 58 17.26 -18.28 -26.68
C GLU A 58 18.10 -17.03 -26.31
N ASP A 59 19.08 -16.69 -27.14
CA ASP A 59 19.99 -15.55 -26.92
C ASP A 59 19.29 -14.17 -26.97
N SER A 60 18.07 -14.11 -27.52
CA SER A 60 17.33 -12.86 -27.71
C SER A 60 15.82 -13.10 -27.73
N CYS A 61 15.03 -12.03 -27.56
CA CYS A 61 13.59 -12.13 -27.70
C CYS A 61 13.19 -12.49 -29.15
N TYR A 62 12.20 -13.36 -29.29
CA TYR A 62 11.66 -13.80 -30.58
C TYR A 62 10.12 -13.91 -30.58
N GLY A 63 9.53 -13.99 -31.77
CA GLY A 63 8.10 -14.24 -31.95
C GLY A 63 7.20 -13.21 -31.27
N GLU A 64 6.14 -13.68 -30.62
CA GLU A 64 5.15 -12.85 -29.92
C GLU A 64 5.47 -12.66 -28.41
N ASN A 65 6.71 -12.94 -27.98
CA ASN A 65 7.16 -12.88 -26.58
C ASN A 65 7.39 -11.45 -26.05
N GLN A 66 6.54 -10.50 -26.48
CA GLN A 66 6.56 -9.10 -26.03
C GLN A 66 7.90 -8.38 -26.30
N CYS A 67 8.54 -8.66 -27.44
CA CYS A 67 9.87 -8.13 -27.79
C CYS A 67 9.95 -6.61 -27.95
N GLN A 68 8.82 -5.93 -28.03
CA GLN A 68 8.75 -4.47 -27.96
C GLN A 68 9.07 -3.92 -26.56
N PHE A 69 9.00 -4.75 -25.51
CA PHE A 69 9.30 -4.36 -24.12
C PHE A 69 10.51 -5.08 -23.53
N PHE A 70 10.83 -6.28 -24.02
CA PHE A 70 11.94 -7.10 -23.52
C PHE A 70 12.90 -7.44 -24.65
N SER A 71 14.20 -7.23 -24.42
CA SER A 71 15.26 -7.57 -25.39
C SER A 71 15.76 -9.00 -25.25
N PHE A 72 15.26 -9.75 -24.28
CA PHE A 72 15.66 -11.11 -23.92
C PHE A 72 14.46 -12.06 -24.01
N ASP A 73 14.75 -13.36 -24.12
CA ASP A 73 13.71 -14.39 -24.14
C ASP A 73 12.90 -14.37 -22.83
N THR A 74 11.58 -14.38 -22.97
CA THR A 74 10.65 -14.44 -21.83
C THR A 74 9.82 -15.71 -21.81
N PHE A 75 10.20 -16.74 -22.57
CA PHE A 75 9.48 -17.99 -22.71
C PHE A 75 10.09 -19.13 -21.87
N GLY A 76 9.99 -19.01 -20.54
CA GLY A 76 10.47 -20.04 -19.61
C GLY A 76 9.57 -21.25 -19.43
N GLY A 77 10.08 -22.24 -18.69
CA GLY A 77 9.27 -23.37 -18.20
C GLY A 77 8.28 -22.95 -17.12
N HIS A 78 7.23 -23.72 -16.84
CA HIS A 78 6.27 -23.40 -15.78
C HIS A 78 5.80 -24.66 -15.04
N ILE A 79 5.43 -24.51 -13.77
CA ILE A 79 4.88 -25.61 -12.95
C ILE A 79 3.46 -25.22 -12.53
N LYS A 80 2.50 -26.08 -12.85
CA LYS A 80 1.09 -25.91 -12.46
C LYS A 80 0.61 -27.10 -11.64
N ILE A 81 0.24 -26.83 -10.39
CA ILE A 81 -0.37 -27.78 -9.47
C ILE A 81 -1.88 -27.56 -9.51
N LEU A 82 -2.62 -28.61 -9.88
CA LEU A 82 -4.08 -28.62 -9.96
C LEU A 82 -4.68 -29.40 -8.79
N ALA A 83 -5.98 -29.27 -8.56
CA ALA A 83 -6.71 -30.07 -7.56
C ALA A 83 -6.53 -31.60 -7.75
N ASN A 84 -6.87 -32.34 -6.70
CA ASN A 84 -6.87 -33.81 -6.65
C ASN A 84 -5.47 -34.48 -6.67
N PHE A 85 -4.41 -33.77 -6.26
CA PHE A 85 -3.14 -34.43 -5.95
C PHE A 85 -3.24 -35.18 -4.62
N SER A 86 -2.48 -36.27 -4.45
CA SER A 86 -2.41 -36.98 -3.16
C SER A 86 -1.50 -36.26 -2.16
N SER A 87 -0.39 -35.69 -2.62
CA SER A 87 0.54 -34.91 -1.79
C SER A 87 1.45 -34.08 -2.69
N VAL A 88 1.70 -32.82 -2.32
CA VAL A 88 2.71 -31.96 -2.94
C VAL A 88 3.50 -31.26 -1.85
N HIS A 89 4.83 -31.39 -1.91
CA HIS A 89 5.78 -30.75 -1.01
C HIS A 89 7.01 -30.39 -1.83
N MET A 90 7.34 -29.10 -1.95
CA MET A 90 8.53 -28.65 -2.67
C MET A 90 9.50 -28.06 -1.67
N SER A 91 10.72 -28.62 -1.59
CA SER A 91 11.74 -28.12 -0.68
C SER A 91 13.13 -28.15 -1.27
N GLY A 92 13.89 -27.06 -1.05
CA GLY A 92 15.26 -26.95 -1.53
C GLY A 92 15.37 -27.03 -3.05
N VAL A 93 14.46 -26.34 -3.75
CA VAL A 93 14.39 -26.30 -5.23
C VAL A 93 14.76 -24.90 -5.72
N GLU A 94 15.66 -24.86 -6.70
CA GLU A 94 16.03 -23.68 -7.48
C GLU A 94 15.19 -23.67 -8.75
N LEU A 95 14.54 -22.53 -9.02
CA LEU A 95 13.78 -22.27 -10.23
C LEU A 95 14.40 -21.07 -10.93
N LYS A 96 14.91 -21.29 -12.15
CA LYS A 96 15.59 -20.27 -12.95
C LYS A 96 15.07 -20.24 -14.37
N ASN A 97 14.96 -19.07 -15.00
CA ASN A 97 14.44 -18.97 -16.36
C ASN A 97 13.05 -19.62 -16.52
N MET A 98 12.22 -19.49 -15.48
CA MET A 98 10.87 -20.03 -15.41
C MET A 98 9.84 -18.90 -15.57
N GLY A 99 8.61 -19.26 -15.91
CA GLY A 99 7.53 -18.33 -16.15
C GLY A 99 7.53 -17.77 -17.57
N GLN A 100 6.37 -17.26 -17.99
CA GLN A 100 6.19 -16.62 -19.29
C GLN A 100 5.34 -15.36 -19.14
N GLN A 101 5.46 -14.40 -20.07
CA GLN A 101 4.56 -13.25 -20.17
C GLN A 101 3.15 -13.61 -20.71
N ILE A 102 2.66 -14.80 -20.32
CA ILE A 102 1.38 -15.40 -20.67
C ILE A 102 0.65 -15.77 -19.38
N LEU A 103 -0.63 -15.38 -19.28
CA LEU A 103 -1.45 -15.64 -18.10
C LEU A 103 -1.48 -17.13 -17.75
N GLY A 104 -1.19 -17.47 -16.49
CA GLY A 104 -1.23 -18.85 -15.98
C GLY A 104 0.05 -19.67 -16.18
N SER A 105 1.10 -19.10 -16.79
CA SER A 105 2.42 -19.72 -16.98
C SER A 105 3.44 -19.13 -15.99
N TYR A 106 3.49 -19.70 -14.78
CA TYR A 106 4.33 -19.21 -13.68
C TYR A 106 5.35 -20.26 -13.20
N PRO A 107 6.49 -19.86 -12.60
CA PRO A 107 7.46 -20.78 -12.01
C PRO A 107 6.83 -21.78 -11.05
N VAL A 108 5.98 -21.31 -10.14
CA VAL A 108 5.15 -22.15 -9.28
C VAL A 108 3.72 -21.59 -9.27
N HIS A 109 2.76 -22.38 -9.75
CA HIS A 109 1.34 -22.00 -9.82
C HIS A 109 0.46 -23.06 -9.16
N PHE A 110 -0.16 -22.72 -8.02
CA PHE A 110 -1.29 -23.49 -7.50
C PHE A 110 -2.57 -22.94 -8.09
N HIS A 111 -3.21 -23.71 -8.96
CA HIS A 111 -4.37 -23.27 -9.71
C HIS A 111 -5.61 -24.09 -9.34
N MET A 112 -6.56 -23.43 -8.67
CA MET A 112 -7.84 -24.01 -8.25
C MET A 112 -7.65 -25.31 -7.47
N ALA A 113 -6.63 -25.38 -6.60
CA ALA A 113 -6.33 -26.59 -5.82
C ALA A 113 -7.20 -26.75 -4.56
N ALA A 114 -8.07 -25.77 -4.27
CA ALA A 114 -8.94 -25.72 -3.09
C ALA A 114 -8.12 -25.73 -1.77
N ASP A 115 -8.65 -26.35 -0.72
CA ASP A 115 -7.97 -26.45 0.58
C ASP A 115 -6.79 -27.44 0.48
N VAL A 116 -5.56 -26.99 0.74
CA VAL A 116 -4.34 -27.83 0.71
C VAL A 116 -3.73 -28.06 2.09
N ASP A 117 -4.49 -27.73 3.13
CA ASP A 117 -4.18 -27.92 4.55
C ASP A 117 -5.00 -29.08 5.16
N GLU A 118 -5.06 -29.16 6.49
CA GLU A 118 -5.85 -30.16 7.22
C GLU A 118 -7.34 -30.10 6.86
N ARG A 119 -7.89 -28.95 6.45
CA ARG A 119 -9.30 -28.86 6.02
C ARG A 119 -9.55 -29.57 4.70
N GLY A 120 -8.55 -29.59 3.83
CA GLY A 120 -8.55 -30.39 2.62
C GLY A 120 -8.37 -31.89 2.87
N GLY A 121 -8.18 -32.32 4.12
CA GLY A 121 -7.93 -33.71 4.49
C GLY A 121 -6.46 -34.14 4.38
N TYR A 122 -5.54 -33.19 4.18
CA TYR A 122 -4.10 -33.49 4.09
C TYR A 122 -3.50 -33.68 5.48
N GLN A 123 -3.11 -34.92 5.82
CA GLN A 123 -2.39 -35.22 7.07
C GLN A 123 -1.04 -34.50 7.17
N ARG A 124 -0.41 -34.24 6.02
CA ARG A 124 0.77 -33.39 5.88
C ARG A 124 0.41 -32.25 4.93
N PRO A 125 0.04 -31.06 5.45
CA PRO A 125 -0.30 -29.90 4.64
C PRO A 125 0.73 -29.63 3.54
N THR A 126 0.27 -29.15 2.39
CA THR A 126 1.13 -28.77 1.28
C THR A 126 1.99 -27.56 1.67
N TYR A 127 3.25 -27.58 1.25
CA TYR A 127 4.16 -26.48 1.49
C TYR A 127 5.15 -26.27 0.35
N LEU A 128 5.62 -25.02 0.25
CA LEU A 128 6.84 -24.60 -0.41
C LEU A 128 7.80 -24.15 0.69
N ASP A 129 8.96 -24.79 0.81
CA ASP A 129 9.91 -24.52 1.88
C ASP A 129 11.33 -24.38 1.32
N ASN A 130 12.00 -23.26 1.57
CA ASN A 130 13.40 -23.08 1.20
C ASN A 130 13.64 -23.14 -0.33
N LEU A 131 12.75 -22.52 -1.11
CA LEU A 131 12.91 -22.37 -2.57
C LEU A 131 13.80 -21.16 -2.89
N ALA A 132 14.44 -21.20 -4.05
CA ALA A 132 15.07 -20.03 -4.67
C ALA A 132 14.51 -19.84 -6.08
N ILE A 133 13.73 -18.79 -6.29
CA ILE A 133 13.06 -18.49 -7.55
C ILE A 133 13.69 -17.22 -8.10
N HIS A 134 14.50 -17.33 -9.16
CA HIS A 134 15.28 -16.19 -9.62
C HIS A 134 15.52 -16.12 -11.13
N HIS A 135 15.63 -14.90 -11.67
CA HIS A 135 15.69 -14.65 -13.12
C HIS A 135 14.50 -15.28 -13.85
N CYS A 136 13.31 -15.09 -13.29
CA CYS A 136 12.08 -15.65 -13.82
C CYS A 136 11.32 -14.61 -14.65
N PHE A 137 10.76 -15.06 -15.76
CA PHE A 137 10.04 -14.22 -16.71
C PHE A 137 8.55 -14.13 -16.40
N SER A 138 8.14 -14.51 -15.20
CA SER A 138 6.88 -14.11 -14.58
C SER A 138 7.01 -14.22 -13.06
N ARG A 139 5.87 -14.28 -12.36
CA ARG A 139 5.71 -14.24 -10.89
C ARG A 139 6.61 -15.24 -10.18
N CYS A 140 6.78 -15.17 -8.86
CA CYS A 140 7.48 -16.22 -8.10
C CYS A 140 6.53 -17.39 -7.80
N VAL A 141 5.59 -17.15 -6.87
CA VAL A 141 4.57 -18.12 -6.46
C VAL A 141 3.21 -17.49 -6.71
N ALA A 142 2.42 -18.11 -7.59
CA ALA A 142 1.05 -17.73 -7.86
C ALA A 142 0.09 -18.72 -7.19
N ILE A 143 -0.84 -18.20 -6.40
CA ILE A 143 -1.89 -18.96 -5.72
C ILE A 143 -3.21 -18.42 -6.24
N HIS A 144 -3.99 -19.30 -6.88
CA HIS A 144 -5.30 -18.99 -7.44
C HIS A 144 -6.30 -20.01 -6.94
N GLY A 145 -7.39 -19.57 -6.30
CA GLY A 145 -8.45 -20.45 -5.80
C GLY A 145 -7.94 -21.58 -4.90
N THR A 146 -6.89 -21.30 -4.12
CA THR A 146 -6.17 -22.25 -3.28
C THR A 146 -6.00 -21.67 -1.88
N HIS A 147 -6.17 -22.51 -0.86
CA HIS A 147 -6.25 -22.08 0.54
C HIS A 147 -5.36 -22.95 1.43
N GLY A 148 -4.82 -22.36 2.51
CA GLY A 148 -4.04 -23.11 3.49
C GLY A 148 -2.61 -23.49 3.05
N LEU A 149 -2.08 -22.91 1.98
CA LEU A 149 -0.71 -23.16 1.54
C LEU A 149 0.31 -22.51 2.48
N LEU A 150 1.33 -23.25 2.89
CA LEU A 150 2.52 -22.69 3.55
C LEU A 150 3.60 -22.36 2.52
N VAL A 151 4.03 -21.10 2.46
CA VAL A 151 5.19 -20.63 1.69
C VAL A 151 6.21 -20.07 2.68
N LYS A 152 7.31 -20.77 2.84
CA LYS A 152 8.30 -20.51 3.90
C LYS A 152 9.72 -20.47 3.37
N ASP A 153 10.56 -19.62 3.96
CA ASP A 153 12.00 -19.53 3.69
C ASP A 153 12.33 -19.39 2.19
N THR A 154 11.40 -18.83 1.41
CA THR A 154 11.49 -18.80 -0.06
C THR A 154 12.00 -17.45 -0.53
N ILE A 155 12.97 -17.49 -1.44
CA ILE A 155 13.57 -16.32 -2.07
C ILE A 155 12.93 -16.10 -3.44
N GLY A 156 12.47 -14.89 -3.70
CA GLY A 156 12.12 -14.40 -5.03
C GLY A 156 13.07 -13.27 -5.45
N TYR A 157 13.81 -13.44 -6.54
CA TYR A 157 14.83 -12.48 -6.95
C TYR A 157 14.89 -12.24 -8.47
N ASP A 158 14.85 -10.98 -8.90
CA ASP A 158 14.85 -10.60 -10.33
C ASP A 158 13.74 -11.33 -11.13
N THR A 159 12.49 -11.03 -10.80
CA THR A 159 11.31 -11.65 -11.42
C THR A 159 10.40 -10.61 -12.06
N LEU A 160 9.72 -10.96 -13.16
CA LEU A 160 8.75 -10.09 -13.83
C LEU A 160 7.32 -10.24 -13.27
N GLY A 161 6.63 -9.13 -13.04
CA GLY A 161 5.30 -9.09 -12.42
C GLY A 161 5.33 -9.37 -10.92
N HIS A 162 4.16 -9.38 -10.27
CA HIS A 162 4.06 -9.62 -8.82
C HIS A 162 4.77 -10.92 -8.40
N CYS A 163 5.60 -10.91 -7.36
CA CYS A 163 6.39 -12.10 -6.99
C CYS A 163 5.54 -13.15 -6.24
N PHE A 164 5.14 -12.89 -4.99
CA PHE A 164 4.19 -13.71 -4.25
C PHE A 164 2.78 -13.15 -4.48
N PHE A 165 1.94 -13.90 -5.18
CA PHE A 165 0.73 -13.37 -5.81
C PHE A 165 -0.51 -14.22 -5.52
N LEU A 166 -1.55 -13.57 -4.98
CA LEU A 166 -2.91 -14.10 -4.89
C LEU A 166 -3.75 -13.52 -6.04
N GLU A 167 -4.40 -14.36 -6.84
CA GLU A 167 -4.94 -13.95 -8.14
C GLU A 167 -6.23 -13.15 -8.07
N ASP A 168 -7.28 -13.70 -7.47
CA ASP A 168 -8.62 -13.11 -7.53
C ASP A 168 -9.17 -12.62 -6.18
N GLY A 169 -8.49 -12.94 -5.08
CA GLY A 169 -8.85 -12.50 -3.73
C GLY A 169 -9.74 -13.48 -2.99
N THR A 170 -10.04 -14.66 -3.55
CA THR A 170 -10.73 -15.73 -2.81
C THR A 170 -9.77 -16.55 -1.94
N GLU A 171 -8.47 -16.50 -2.21
CA GLU A 171 -7.42 -17.33 -1.59
C GLU A 171 -7.19 -16.94 -0.13
N GLN A 172 -7.28 -17.89 0.79
CA GLN A 172 -7.37 -17.62 2.22
C GLN A 172 -6.57 -18.63 3.03
N ARG A 173 -6.22 -18.27 4.27
CA ARG A 173 -5.42 -19.08 5.21
C ARG A 173 -4.04 -19.47 4.68
N ASN A 174 -3.58 -18.88 3.59
CA ASN A 174 -2.22 -19.08 3.11
C ASN A 174 -1.27 -18.36 4.07
N THR A 175 -0.13 -18.97 4.33
CA THR A 175 0.88 -18.45 5.25
C THR A 175 2.17 -18.17 4.49
N PHE A 176 2.57 -16.91 4.46
CA PHE A 176 3.86 -16.46 3.95
C PHE A 176 4.75 -16.14 5.15
N GLN A 177 5.73 -17.01 5.41
CA GLN A 177 6.61 -16.90 6.57
C GLN A 177 8.07 -16.78 6.15
N HIS A 178 8.74 -15.73 6.63
CA HIS A 178 10.19 -15.55 6.47
C HIS A 178 10.65 -15.67 5.01
N ASN A 179 9.87 -15.09 4.08
CA ASN A 179 10.22 -15.04 2.67
C ASN A 179 10.94 -13.73 2.35
N LEU A 180 11.86 -13.80 1.41
CA LEU A 180 12.63 -12.67 0.93
C LEU A 180 12.28 -12.39 -0.52
N GLY A 181 11.86 -11.18 -0.83
CA GLY A 181 11.67 -10.75 -2.20
C GLY A 181 12.49 -9.52 -2.55
N LEU A 182 13.31 -9.65 -3.59
CA LEU A 182 14.23 -8.63 -4.06
C LEU A 182 14.05 -8.42 -5.55
N LEU A 183 14.07 -7.15 -6.00
CA LEU A 183 14.06 -6.83 -7.43
C LEU A 183 12.83 -7.40 -8.18
N THR A 184 11.63 -7.11 -7.69
CA THR A 184 10.39 -7.43 -8.42
C THR A 184 10.12 -6.37 -9.49
N ARG A 185 10.23 -6.75 -10.76
CA ARG A 185 10.20 -5.85 -11.92
C ARG A 185 8.86 -5.88 -12.62
N SER A 186 8.53 -4.83 -13.35
CA SER A 186 7.28 -4.77 -14.12
C SER A 186 7.19 -5.86 -15.19
N GLY A 187 6.00 -6.43 -15.35
CA GLY A 187 5.64 -7.39 -16.40
C GLY A 187 4.44 -6.90 -17.21
N THR A 188 3.99 -7.70 -18.17
CA THR A 188 2.91 -7.35 -19.11
C THR A 188 1.60 -8.09 -18.82
N ILE A 189 1.63 -9.13 -17.98
CA ILE A 189 0.51 -10.07 -17.79
C ILE A 189 -0.74 -9.36 -17.30
N LEU A 190 -0.70 -8.72 -16.13
CA LEU A 190 -1.83 -7.93 -15.60
C LEU A 190 -1.57 -6.44 -15.72
N PRO A 191 -2.62 -5.59 -15.81
CA PRO A 191 -2.47 -4.14 -15.75
C PRO A 191 -1.62 -3.69 -14.56
N SER A 192 -1.83 -4.27 -13.37
CA SER A 192 -1.08 -3.98 -12.15
C SER A 192 0.43 -4.29 -12.23
N ASP A 193 0.84 -5.25 -13.06
CA ASP A 193 2.25 -5.59 -13.28
C ASP A 193 2.99 -4.50 -14.07
N ARG A 194 2.26 -3.69 -14.84
CA ARG A 194 2.83 -2.83 -15.89
C ARG A 194 3.42 -1.55 -15.31
N ASN A 195 4.55 -1.14 -15.88
CA ASN A 195 5.02 0.23 -15.73
C ASN A 195 4.19 1.19 -16.61
N GLU A 196 4.46 2.50 -16.51
CA GLU A 196 3.73 3.52 -17.25
C GLU A 196 3.75 3.30 -18.78
N ALA A 197 4.92 2.99 -19.35
CA ALA A 197 5.06 2.78 -20.79
C ALA A 197 4.23 1.59 -21.29
N MET A 198 4.32 0.44 -20.58
CA MET A 198 3.53 -0.75 -20.87
C MET A 198 2.04 -0.49 -20.69
N CYS A 199 1.65 0.24 -19.65
CA CYS A 199 0.24 0.57 -19.34
C CYS A 199 -0.41 1.38 -20.47
N LEU A 200 0.31 2.36 -21.04
CA LEU A 200 -0.19 3.20 -22.12
C LEU A 200 -0.16 2.52 -23.49
N ALA A 201 0.79 1.60 -23.70
CA ALA A 201 0.98 0.90 -24.97
C ALA A 201 0.06 -0.32 -25.13
N ILE A 202 -0.14 -1.11 -24.07
CA ILE A 202 -0.96 -2.34 -24.11
C ILE A 202 -2.43 -1.98 -23.96
N ARG A 203 -3.13 -1.92 -25.09
CA ARG A 203 -4.56 -1.52 -25.17
C ARG A 203 -5.44 -2.56 -25.89
N SER A 204 -4.90 -3.75 -26.18
CA SER A 204 -5.63 -4.83 -26.87
C SER A 204 -6.81 -5.40 -26.07
N HIS A 205 -6.87 -5.15 -24.76
CA HIS A 205 -7.83 -5.77 -23.85
C HIS A 205 -8.76 -4.78 -23.15
N VAL A 206 -8.73 -3.50 -23.56
CA VAL A 206 -9.68 -2.47 -23.09
C VAL A 206 -10.86 -2.37 -24.06
N TYR A 207 -11.98 -1.80 -23.61
CA TYR A 207 -13.13 -1.56 -24.47
C TYR A 207 -12.99 -0.25 -25.26
N GLY A 208 -13.23 -0.32 -26.57
CA GLY A 208 -13.23 0.85 -27.45
C GLY A 208 -11.90 1.59 -27.45
N ASN A 209 -11.95 2.91 -27.28
CA ASN A 209 -10.76 3.78 -27.31
C ASN A 209 -10.28 4.20 -25.92
N TYR A 210 -10.60 3.43 -24.88
CA TYR A 210 -10.16 3.74 -23.52
C TYR A 210 -8.63 3.80 -23.42
N ILE A 211 -8.12 4.77 -22.68
CA ILE A 211 -6.70 4.93 -22.39
C ILE A 211 -6.54 4.63 -20.90
N PRO A 212 -5.83 3.54 -20.53
CA PRO A 212 -5.55 3.24 -19.14
C PRO A 212 -4.88 4.41 -18.43
N VAL A 213 -5.24 4.60 -17.16
CA VAL A 213 -4.67 5.63 -16.30
C VAL A 213 -3.59 4.99 -15.43
N PRO A 214 -2.29 5.26 -15.66
CA PRO A 214 -1.21 4.54 -14.99
C PRO A 214 -1.27 4.55 -13.47
N SER A 215 -1.75 5.64 -12.86
CA SER A 215 -1.85 5.79 -11.41
C SER A 215 -3.01 5.02 -10.76
N THR A 216 -3.96 4.50 -11.54
CA THR A 216 -5.14 3.78 -11.01
C THR A 216 -5.22 2.35 -11.52
N ASP A 217 -4.85 2.11 -12.78
CA ASP A 217 -5.03 0.82 -13.45
C ASP A 217 -3.76 -0.03 -13.42
N CYS A 218 -2.60 0.61 -13.24
CA CYS A 218 -1.28 -0.02 -13.38
C CYS A 218 -0.33 0.40 -12.25
N MET A 219 0.99 0.27 -12.47
CA MET A 219 2.05 0.75 -11.58
C MET A 219 1.92 0.26 -10.13
N ALA A 220 1.48 -0.99 -9.96
CA ALA A 220 1.25 -1.60 -8.66
C ALA A 220 2.08 -2.87 -8.45
N VAL A 221 3.07 -3.13 -9.30
CA VAL A 221 3.92 -4.33 -9.21
C VAL A 221 4.50 -4.44 -7.80
N SER A 222 4.25 -5.58 -7.17
CA SER A 222 4.49 -5.76 -5.74
C SER A 222 5.24 -7.05 -5.49
N THR A 223 6.17 -7.03 -4.54
CA THR A 223 6.81 -8.26 -4.10
C THR A 223 5.78 -9.20 -3.47
N PHE A 224 4.94 -8.68 -2.58
CA PHE A 224 3.79 -9.40 -2.02
C PHE A 224 2.49 -8.73 -2.48
N TRP A 225 1.79 -9.37 -3.41
CA TRP A 225 0.46 -8.98 -3.85
C TRP A 225 -0.59 -9.88 -3.21
N ILE A 226 -1.20 -9.38 -2.14
CA ILE A 226 -2.10 -10.13 -1.27
C ILE A 226 -3.51 -9.57 -1.45
N ALA A 227 -4.29 -10.19 -2.33
CA ALA A 227 -5.58 -9.66 -2.73
C ALA A 227 -6.59 -9.51 -1.57
N ASN A 228 -6.47 -10.29 -0.48
CA ASN A 228 -7.28 -10.16 0.72
C ASN A 228 -6.48 -10.42 2.03
N PRO A 229 -6.86 -9.80 3.16
CA PRO A 229 -6.14 -9.89 4.43
C PRO A 229 -6.37 -11.19 5.21
N ASN A 230 -7.23 -12.12 4.78
CA ASN A 230 -7.43 -13.43 5.45
C ASN A 230 -6.27 -14.40 5.16
N ASN A 231 -5.03 -13.92 5.21
CA ASN A 231 -3.80 -14.66 4.99
C ASN A 231 -2.75 -14.20 6.02
N ASN A 232 -1.80 -15.07 6.36
CA ASN A 232 -0.81 -14.80 7.39
C ASN A 232 0.49 -14.32 6.74
N LEU A 233 1.00 -13.16 7.17
CA LEU A 233 2.29 -12.64 6.73
C LEU A 233 3.18 -12.38 7.95
N ILE A 234 4.26 -13.16 8.04
CA ILE A 234 5.12 -13.22 9.23
C ILE A 234 6.57 -13.08 8.78
N GLU A 235 7.27 -12.06 9.28
CA GLU A 235 8.72 -11.88 9.14
C GLU A 235 9.22 -11.86 7.69
N ASN A 236 8.41 -11.34 6.76
CA ASN A 236 8.81 -11.23 5.35
C ASN A 236 9.62 -9.95 5.10
N ALA A 237 10.53 -10.01 4.13
CA ALA A 237 11.34 -8.87 3.69
C ALA A 237 11.10 -8.55 2.21
N ALA A 238 10.97 -7.28 1.87
CA ALA A 238 10.73 -6.80 0.50
C ALA A 238 11.54 -5.54 0.16
N ALA A 239 12.34 -5.61 -0.91
CA ALA A 239 13.07 -4.45 -1.40
C ALA A 239 13.21 -4.40 -2.92
N GLY A 240 13.31 -3.18 -3.45
CA GLY A 240 13.57 -2.95 -4.87
C GLY A 240 12.37 -3.26 -5.78
N ALA A 241 11.14 -3.09 -5.30
CA ALA A 241 9.92 -3.16 -6.10
C ALA A 241 9.23 -1.78 -6.21
N GLN A 242 8.11 -1.71 -6.92
CA GLN A 242 7.24 -0.53 -6.86
C GLN A 242 6.53 -0.46 -5.50
N ALA A 243 6.02 -1.58 -5.01
CA ALA A 243 5.58 -1.75 -3.63
C ALA A 243 6.16 -3.02 -2.99
N GLY A 244 6.52 -2.97 -1.71
CA GLY A 244 6.95 -4.17 -0.97
C GLY A 244 5.77 -5.11 -0.70
N LEU A 245 4.72 -4.58 -0.08
CA LEU A 245 3.47 -5.31 0.19
C LEU A 245 2.25 -4.50 -0.25
N PHE A 246 1.27 -5.17 -0.84
CA PHE A 246 -0.01 -4.60 -1.24
C PHE A 246 -1.15 -5.51 -0.80
N ILE A 247 -2.09 -4.97 0.00
CA ILE A 247 -3.25 -5.69 0.53
C ILE A 247 -4.58 -5.03 0.13
N GLY A 248 -5.54 -5.84 -0.35
CA GLY A 248 -6.98 -5.50 -0.33
C GLY A 248 -7.48 -4.59 -1.45
N LYS A 249 -6.80 -4.60 -2.59
CA LYS A 249 -7.18 -3.85 -3.79
C LYS A 249 -7.65 -4.80 -4.90
N GLY A 250 -8.41 -5.83 -4.50
CA GLY A 250 -8.76 -6.97 -5.35
C GLY A 250 -9.21 -6.61 -6.76
N VAL A 251 -9.33 -7.58 -7.65
CA VAL A 251 -9.25 -7.34 -9.09
C VAL A 251 -10.61 -7.36 -9.77
N LYS A 252 -10.71 -6.70 -10.93
CA LYS A 252 -11.90 -6.74 -11.78
C LYS A 252 -12.11 -8.15 -12.35
N THR A 253 -13.24 -8.79 -12.04
CA THR A 253 -13.54 -10.17 -12.49
C THR A 253 -14.45 -10.24 -13.72
N THR A 254 -14.81 -9.11 -14.31
CA THR A 254 -15.63 -9.03 -15.53
C THR A 254 -14.79 -8.66 -16.75
N ARG A 255 -15.24 -9.02 -17.95
CA ARG A 255 -14.60 -8.57 -19.20
C ARG A 255 -14.81 -7.07 -19.42
N ALA A 256 -13.95 -6.43 -20.22
CA ALA A 256 -14.11 -5.03 -20.57
C ALA A 256 -15.42 -4.81 -21.36
N SER A 257 -16.17 -3.75 -21.04
CA SER A 257 -17.44 -3.40 -21.67
C SER A 257 -17.59 -1.89 -21.81
N SER A 258 -18.68 -1.42 -22.43
CA SER A 258 -19.00 0.02 -22.47
C SER A 258 -19.23 0.62 -21.09
N GLU A 259 -19.64 -0.19 -20.11
CA GLU A 259 -19.92 0.25 -18.74
C GLU A 259 -18.65 0.34 -17.90
N ASP A 260 -17.75 -0.64 -18.03
CA ASP A 260 -16.41 -0.59 -17.47
C ASP A 260 -15.39 -0.97 -18.54
N PRO A 261 -14.75 0.04 -19.18
CA PRO A 261 -13.88 -0.20 -20.32
C PRO A 261 -12.51 -0.74 -19.93
N ARG A 262 -12.22 -0.85 -18.64
CA ARG A 262 -10.93 -1.31 -18.14
C ARG A 262 -10.77 -2.82 -18.36
N GLU A 263 -9.50 -3.22 -18.50
CA GLU A 263 -9.09 -4.60 -18.74
C GLU A 263 -9.50 -5.56 -17.61
N TYR A 264 -9.75 -6.82 -17.95
CA TYR A 264 -9.98 -7.90 -16.97
C TYR A 264 -8.78 -8.04 -16.03
N LEU A 265 -9.04 -8.29 -14.74
CA LEU A 265 -8.06 -8.34 -13.66
C LEU A 265 -7.26 -7.03 -13.43
N THR A 266 -7.73 -5.90 -13.96
CA THR A 266 -7.22 -4.60 -13.51
C THR A 266 -7.48 -4.41 -12.01
N VAL A 267 -6.70 -3.54 -11.38
CA VAL A 267 -6.90 -3.16 -9.97
C VAL A 267 -8.31 -2.64 -9.78
N ASP A 268 -9.00 -3.19 -8.79
CA ASP A 268 -10.32 -2.74 -8.38
C ASP A 268 -10.37 -2.54 -6.85
N ASN A 269 -11.54 -2.23 -6.33
CA ASN A 269 -11.75 -2.09 -4.91
C ASN A 269 -12.45 -3.34 -4.37
N ALA A 270 -11.69 -4.19 -3.70
CA ALA A 270 -12.26 -5.28 -2.91
C ALA A 270 -12.30 -4.91 -1.42
N ARG A 271 -13.42 -5.24 -0.80
CA ARG A 271 -13.80 -4.79 0.54
C ARG A 271 -13.79 -5.99 1.49
N PHE A 272 -12.60 -6.40 1.91
CA PHE A 272 -12.44 -7.62 2.72
C PHE A 272 -12.36 -7.32 4.20
N ARG A 273 -13.16 -8.05 4.99
CA ARG A 273 -13.15 -7.99 6.45
C ARG A 273 -12.71 -9.35 6.98
N PRO A 274 -11.60 -9.45 7.73
CA PRO A 274 -11.11 -10.74 8.15
C PRO A 274 -11.97 -11.36 9.27
N HIS A 275 -12.12 -12.68 9.22
CA HIS A 275 -12.92 -13.47 10.16
C HIS A 275 -12.09 -14.63 10.70
N GLN A 276 -12.42 -15.06 11.91
CA GLN A 276 -11.75 -16.22 12.51
C GLN A 276 -11.81 -17.37 11.52
N ASP A 277 -10.69 -18.07 11.35
CA ASP A 277 -10.63 -19.25 10.48
C ASP A 277 -10.97 -18.98 9.00
N ALA A 278 -10.97 -17.72 8.58
CA ALA A 278 -11.44 -17.28 7.27
C ALA A 278 -12.90 -17.71 6.99
N ASP A 279 -13.72 -17.80 8.03
CA ASP A 279 -15.11 -18.24 8.00
C ASP A 279 -16.05 -17.04 8.23
N PRO A 280 -16.84 -16.60 7.24
CA PRO A 280 -17.68 -15.42 7.36
C PRO A 280 -18.80 -15.54 8.39
N GLU A 281 -19.12 -16.76 8.85
CA GLU A 281 -20.13 -17.00 9.89
C GLU A 281 -19.54 -16.87 11.31
N LYS A 282 -18.21 -16.83 11.46
CA LYS A 282 -17.53 -16.69 12.74
C LYS A 282 -17.29 -15.21 13.09
N PRO A 283 -16.92 -14.87 14.34
CA PRO A 283 -16.57 -13.50 14.69
C PRO A 283 -15.40 -12.95 13.85
N ARG A 284 -15.40 -11.63 13.66
CA ARG A 284 -14.29 -10.92 13.04
C ARG A 284 -13.03 -10.99 13.89
N VAL A 285 -11.90 -11.11 13.22
CA VAL A 285 -10.57 -11.05 13.86
C VAL A 285 -9.65 -10.20 13.00
N PRO A 286 -8.73 -9.43 13.59
CA PRO A 286 -7.77 -8.68 12.83
C PRO A 286 -6.81 -9.62 12.08
N ALA A 287 -6.53 -9.28 10.83
CA ALA A 287 -5.39 -9.84 10.12
C ALA A 287 -4.10 -9.20 10.67
N VAL A 288 -3.15 -10.02 11.12
CA VAL A 288 -1.89 -9.53 11.70
C VAL A 288 -0.76 -9.71 10.71
N ILE A 289 -0.11 -8.60 10.37
CA ILE A 289 1.12 -8.55 9.59
C ILE A 289 2.24 -8.26 10.57
N ASP A 290 3.06 -9.26 10.89
CA ASP A 290 4.09 -9.14 11.92
C ASP A 290 5.49 -9.20 11.31
N GLY A 291 6.38 -8.31 11.74
CA GLY A 291 7.79 -8.35 11.36
C GLY A 291 8.10 -8.00 9.91
N LEU A 292 7.21 -7.29 9.19
CA LEU A 292 7.50 -6.87 7.81
C LEU A 292 8.67 -5.89 7.78
N ILE A 293 9.71 -6.20 7.00
CA ILE A 293 10.79 -5.28 6.66
C ILE A 293 10.64 -4.89 5.20
N ALA A 294 10.32 -3.62 4.93
CA ALA A 294 10.18 -3.11 3.58
C ALA A 294 11.05 -1.87 3.38
N PHE A 295 12.01 -1.96 2.49
CA PHE A 295 12.93 -0.85 2.25
C PHE A 295 13.24 -0.64 0.78
N LYS A 296 13.60 0.60 0.44
CA LYS A 296 13.98 0.97 -0.92
C LYS A 296 12.96 0.49 -1.96
N ASN A 297 11.65 0.72 -1.72
CA ASN A 297 10.58 0.51 -2.70
C ASN A 297 10.12 1.84 -3.29
N ASN A 298 9.91 1.89 -4.61
CA ASN A 298 9.79 3.15 -5.34
C ASN A 298 8.57 3.98 -4.88
N ASP A 299 7.46 3.33 -4.53
CA ASP A 299 6.24 4.00 -4.07
C ASP A 299 5.91 3.62 -2.64
N HIS A 300 5.69 2.35 -2.34
CA HIS A 300 5.19 1.90 -1.04
C HIS A 300 6.10 0.87 -0.39
N GLY A 301 6.45 1.05 0.88
CA GLY A 301 6.91 -0.07 1.70
C GLY A 301 5.77 -1.07 1.87
N ALA A 302 4.61 -0.57 2.31
CA ALA A 302 3.36 -1.30 2.28
C ALA A 302 2.14 -0.40 1.99
N TRP A 303 1.13 -1.00 1.36
CA TRP A 303 -0.22 -0.47 1.21
C TRP A 303 -1.21 -1.50 1.73
N ALA A 304 -2.17 -1.08 2.55
CA ALA A 304 -3.28 -1.94 2.96
C ALA A 304 -4.62 -1.21 2.93
N ARG A 305 -5.60 -1.89 2.35
CA ARG A 305 -7.02 -1.57 2.47
C ARG A 305 -7.79 -2.78 2.97
N GLY A 306 -8.79 -2.56 3.80
CA GLY A 306 -9.65 -3.64 4.27
C GLY A 306 -10.32 -3.28 5.59
N GLY A 307 -10.90 -4.30 6.20
CA GLY A 307 -11.41 -4.26 7.56
C GLY A 307 -10.27 -4.22 8.59
N ASP A 308 -10.37 -5.06 9.62
CA ASP A 308 -9.36 -5.10 10.67
C ASP A 308 -8.01 -5.64 10.21
N ILE A 309 -7.00 -4.78 10.08
CA ILE A 309 -5.63 -5.15 9.72
C ILE A 309 -4.66 -4.47 10.69
N ILE A 310 -3.77 -5.25 11.29
CA ILE A 310 -2.77 -4.78 12.25
C ILE A 310 -1.38 -5.04 11.70
N PHE A 311 -0.63 -3.97 11.46
CA PHE A 311 0.80 -4.01 11.22
C PHE A 311 1.56 -3.94 12.53
N HIS A 312 2.50 -4.87 12.70
CA HIS A 312 3.14 -5.09 13.97
C HIS A 312 4.64 -5.34 13.82
N ASN A 313 5.45 -4.81 14.75
CA ASN A 313 6.90 -4.96 14.78
C ASN A 313 7.59 -4.73 13.41
N SER A 314 7.07 -3.80 12.61
CA SER A 314 7.48 -3.66 11.20
C SER A 314 8.48 -2.52 11.03
N GLY A 315 9.33 -2.62 10.00
CA GLY A 315 10.34 -1.63 9.65
C GLY A 315 10.17 -1.10 8.23
N PHE A 316 10.15 0.22 8.08
CA PHE A 316 10.01 0.89 6.80
C PHE A 316 11.11 1.94 6.61
N SER A 317 11.94 1.79 5.58
CA SER A 317 13.03 2.74 5.32
C SER A 317 13.24 3.03 3.84
N ASP A 318 13.61 4.28 3.51
CA ASP A 318 13.96 4.70 2.14
C ASP A 318 12.89 4.41 1.06
N ASN A 319 11.64 4.24 1.47
CA ASN A 319 10.50 4.09 0.56
C ASN A 319 9.97 5.48 0.17
N GLY A 320 9.26 5.57 -0.96
CA GLY A 320 8.49 6.77 -1.28
C GLY A 320 7.48 7.09 -0.18
N ILE A 321 6.75 6.06 0.25
CA ILE A 321 5.77 6.08 1.32
C ILE A 321 6.03 4.82 2.15
N GLY A 322 6.28 4.95 3.45
CA GLY A 322 6.56 3.79 4.32
C GLY A 322 5.35 2.85 4.40
N LEU A 323 4.23 3.35 4.94
CA LEU A 323 2.98 2.59 5.06
C LEU A 323 1.78 3.47 4.72
N THR A 324 0.86 2.96 3.90
CA THR A 324 -0.47 3.56 3.69
C THR A 324 -1.55 2.63 4.24
N LEU A 325 -2.42 3.16 5.09
CA LEU A 325 -3.58 2.45 5.62
C LEU A 325 -4.86 3.15 5.17
N ALA A 326 -5.79 2.37 4.61
CA ALA A 326 -7.10 2.82 4.15
C ALA A 326 -8.22 1.92 4.68
N SER A 327 -9.04 2.43 5.60
CA SER A 327 -10.18 1.66 6.11
C SER A 327 -11.27 1.48 5.06
N ASP A 328 -11.85 0.29 5.05
CA ASP A 328 -12.91 -0.14 4.15
C ASP A 328 -14.32 0.35 4.54
N GLY A 329 -14.43 1.00 5.70
CA GLY A 329 -15.69 1.55 6.21
C GLY A 329 -16.25 2.67 5.33
N THR A 330 -17.56 2.63 5.09
CA THR A 330 -18.31 3.79 4.62
C THR A 330 -18.62 4.71 5.82
N PHE A 331 -18.83 4.12 6.99
CA PHE A 331 -18.91 4.80 8.27
C PHE A 331 -17.65 4.49 9.09
N PRO A 332 -17.05 5.48 9.77
CA PRO A 332 -15.95 5.21 10.69
C PRO A 332 -16.28 4.25 11.84
N THR A 333 -17.56 4.02 12.14
CA THR A 333 -18.04 3.07 13.14
C THR A 333 -18.50 1.75 12.55
N ASP A 334 -18.32 1.54 11.23
CA ASP A 334 -18.58 0.24 10.64
C ASP A 334 -17.75 -0.77 11.41
N ASP A 335 -18.45 -1.73 12.02
CA ASP A 335 -17.78 -2.79 12.76
C ASP A 335 -16.70 -3.42 11.86
N GLY A 336 -15.62 -3.91 12.46
CA GLY A 336 -14.48 -4.51 11.77
C GLY A 336 -13.88 -3.69 10.62
N SER A 337 -13.89 -2.35 10.73
CA SER A 337 -13.34 -1.42 9.73
C SER A 337 -12.29 -0.49 10.36
N SER A 338 -11.27 -1.06 10.99
CA SER A 338 -10.16 -0.29 11.59
C SER A 338 -8.79 -0.83 11.19
N LEU A 339 -7.83 0.03 10.87
CA LEU A 339 -6.46 -0.44 10.63
C LEU A 339 -5.53 0.11 11.70
N GLU A 340 -4.60 -0.71 12.17
CA GLU A 340 -3.61 -0.31 13.16
C GLU A 340 -2.18 -0.54 12.65
N VAL A 341 -1.27 0.34 13.06
CA VAL A 341 0.16 0.04 13.08
C VAL A 341 0.72 0.29 14.48
N SER A 342 1.46 -0.67 15.01
CA SER A 342 2.09 -0.52 16.32
C SER A 342 3.45 -1.20 16.49
N ARG A 343 4.27 -0.65 17.39
CA ARG A 343 5.65 -1.10 17.66
C ARG A 343 6.53 -1.12 16.40
N SER A 344 6.29 -0.18 15.49
CA SER A 344 6.96 -0.12 14.18
C SER A 344 7.87 1.10 14.05
N ILE A 345 8.83 1.04 13.14
CA ILE A 345 9.80 2.11 12.89
C ILE A 345 9.75 2.58 11.43
N PHE A 346 9.84 3.91 11.27
CA PHE A 346 9.83 4.59 9.98
C PHE A 346 11.08 5.46 9.86
N VAL A 347 11.85 5.27 8.79
CA VAL A 347 13.06 6.04 8.50
C VAL A 347 12.93 6.66 7.11
N GLY A 348 12.91 8.00 7.04
CA GLY A 348 12.72 8.71 5.77
C GLY A 348 13.90 8.53 4.82
N GLU A 349 15.05 9.05 5.23
CA GLU A 349 16.30 8.97 4.48
C GLU A 349 17.39 8.38 5.37
N SER A 350 17.56 7.06 5.35
CA SER A 350 18.50 6.33 6.20
C SER A 350 19.97 6.65 5.87
N SER A 351 20.92 6.18 6.68
CA SER A 351 22.35 6.24 6.31
C SER A 351 22.72 5.29 5.16
N ASN A 352 21.82 4.39 4.74
CA ASN A 352 22.00 3.58 3.53
C ASN A 352 21.70 4.44 2.29
N LEU A 353 22.70 5.21 1.85
CA LEU A 353 22.58 6.09 0.67
C LEU A 353 22.31 5.31 -0.62
N GLY A 354 22.65 4.02 -0.67
CA GLY A 354 22.72 3.26 -1.92
C GLY A 354 23.85 3.77 -2.82
N SER A 355 23.90 3.23 -4.03
CA SER A 355 24.94 3.56 -5.02
C SER A 355 24.39 4.30 -6.25
N GLN A 356 25.24 4.95 -7.03
CA GLN A 356 24.84 5.46 -8.33
C GLN A 356 24.92 4.32 -9.35
N GLY A 357 23.79 3.97 -9.97
CA GLY A 357 23.72 2.87 -10.94
C GLY A 357 22.64 1.83 -10.61
N GLY A 358 22.69 0.70 -11.32
CA GLY A 358 21.66 -0.33 -11.30
C GLY A 358 20.44 0.02 -12.17
N GLN A 359 19.36 -0.74 -12.04
CA GLN A 359 18.13 -0.49 -12.80
C GLN A 359 17.24 0.63 -12.18
N ASN A 360 17.68 1.28 -11.09
CA ASN A 360 16.98 2.47 -10.58
C ASN A 360 17.47 3.73 -11.28
N SER A 361 16.55 4.43 -11.94
CA SER A 361 16.88 5.68 -12.65
C SER A 361 16.99 6.90 -11.73
N TYR A 362 16.66 6.78 -10.44
CA TYR A 362 16.52 7.93 -9.55
C TYR A 362 17.71 8.07 -8.58
N TRP A 363 18.54 9.08 -8.85
CA TRP A 363 19.70 9.47 -8.05
C TRP A 363 19.69 10.98 -7.82
N GLY A 364 19.96 11.44 -6.60
CA GLY A 364 19.97 12.87 -6.30
C GLY A 364 20.33 13.20 -4.87
N LYS A 365 20.39 14.51 -4.55
CA LYS A 365 20.72 14.96 -3.20
C LYS A 365 19.61 14.61 -2.20
N GLY A 366 20.01 13.98 -1.10
CA GLY A 366 19.21 13.80 0.10
C GLY A 366 19.18 15.05 0.97
N ALA A 367 18.48 14.96 2.10
CA ALA A 367 18.32 16.03 3.07
C ALA A 367 19.61 16.40 3.80
N ASN A 368 20.57 15.48 3.88
CA ASN A 368 21.92 15.75 4.41
C ASN A 368 22.86 16.38 3.35
N GLY A 369 22.39 16.61 2.13
CA GLY A 369 23.18 17.16 1.02
C GLY A 369 23.99 16.13 0.24
N GLU A 370 24.12 14.90 0.75
CA GLU A 370 24.79 13.78 0.08
C GLU A 370 23.94 13.24 -1.07
N TYR A 371 24.61 12.74 -2.10
CA TYR A 371 23.92 12.02 -3.17
C TYR A 371 23.50 10.63 -2.71
N ARG A 372 22.26 10.25 -3.05
CA ARG A 372 21.67 8.98 -2.68
C ARG A 372 20.69 8.48 -3.72
N THR A 373 20.32 7.21 -3.61
CA THR A 373 19.21 6.65 -4.36
C THR A 373 17.90 7.23 -3.84
N LEU A 374 17.03 7.63 -4.77
CA LEU A 374 15.71 8.19 -4.47
C LEU A 374 14.61 7.18 -4.84
N PRO A 375 13.44 7.24 -4.16
CA PRO A 375 12.39 6.26 -4.38
C PRO A 375 11.66 6.44 -5.71
N ARG A 376 11.23 7.67 -5.99
CA ARG A 376 10.76 8.13 -7.30
C ARG A 376 11.67 9.27 -7.75
N ASN A 377 11.16 10.31 -8.38
CA ASN A 377 11.98 11.43 -8.80
C ASN A 377 12.35 12.37 -7.63
N LYS A 378 13.16 13.39 -7.95
CA LYS A 378 13.69 14.36 -6.97
C LYS A 378 12.63 15.13 -6.19
N THR A 379 11.41 15.33 -6.71
CA THR A 379 10.37 16.16 -6.08
C THR A 379 9.29 15.34 -5.35
N PHE A 380 9.32 14.01 -5.45
CA PHE A 380 8.27 13.16 -4.88
C PHE A 380 8.16 13.33 -3.35
N PRO A 381 7.00 13.72 -2.80
CA PRO A 381 6.84 13.96 -1.38
C PRO A 381 6.94 12.65 -0.60
N ILE A 382 8.00 12.51 0.20
CA ILE A 382 8.24 11.33 1.03
C ILE A 382 7.34 11.38 2.27
N ARG A 383 6.72 10.25 2.62
CA ARG A 383 5.88 10.10 3.81
C ARG A 383 6.26 8.85 4.58
N GLY A 384 6.48 8.95 5.89
CA GLY A 384 6.68 7.77 6.72
C GLY A 384 5.39 6.96 6.82
N PHE A 385 4.35 7.60 7.32
CA PHE A 385 3.00 7.04 7.37
C PHE A 385 2.02 7.93 6.63
N GLN A 386 1.17 7.31 5.82
CA GLN A 386 0.16 7.98 5.04
C GLN A 386 -1.23 7.56 5.51
N ILE A 387 -1.97 8.53 6.06
CA ILE A 387 -3.36 8.36 6.43
C ILE A 387 -4.20 8.45 5.15
N TYR A 388 -4.97 7.41 4.89
CA TYR A 388 -6.00 7.39 3.86
C TYR A 388 -7.32 6.92 4.51
N ASP A 389 -8.41 7.62 4.27
CA ASP A 389 -9.73 7.30 4.81
C ASP A 389 -9.80 7.29 6.35
N GLY A 390 -9.96 6.10 6.94
CA GLY A 390 -10.00 5.88 8.37
C GLY A 390 -11.30 5.26 8.87
N PRO A 391 -11.33 4.77 10.12
CA PRO A 391 -10.35 5.01 11.18
C PRO A 391 -9.05 4.21 11.01
N VAL A 392 -7.92 4.90 11.19
CA VAL A 392 -6.61 4.27 11.36
C VAL A 392 -6.03 4.63 12.73
N ARG A 393 -5.28 3.71 13.32
CA ARG A 393 -4.60 3.90 14.60
C ARG A 393 -3.11 3.71 14.45
N MET A 394 -2.34 4.62 15.05
CA MET A 394 -0.90 4.48 15.19
C MET A 394 -0.51 4.56 16.66
N ALA A 395 0.23 3.57 17.13
CA ALA A 395 0.68 3.53 18.51
C ALA A 395 2.12 3.00 18.65
N LYS A 396 2.93 3.57 19.55
CA LYS A 396 4.27 3.04 19.88
C LYS A 396 5.20 2.97 18.65
N CYS A 397 5.09 3.95 17.75
CA CYS A 397 5.90 3.99 16.54
C CYS A 397 7.03 5.01 16.67
N THR A 398 8.15 4.75 16.00
CA THR A 398 9.31 5.66 15.97
C THR A 398 9.51 6.24 14.57
N PHE A 399 9.76 7.55 14.47
CA PHE A 399 10.07 8.23 13.22
C PHE A 399 11.45 8.86 13.27
N LYS A 400 12.20 8.71 12.17
CA LYS A 400 13.57 9.22 12.01
C LYS A 400 13.79 9.81 10.63
N LYS A 401 14.64 10.84 10.53
CA LYS A 401 15.20 11.36 9.28
C LYS A 401 14.16 11.76 8.20
N PHE A 402 13.04 12.34 8.61
CA PHE A 402 12.08 13.00 7.71
C PHE A 402 12.34 14.50 7.66
N THR A 403 13.25 14.91 6.79
CA THR A 403 13.69 16.31 6.67
C THR A 403 13.38 16.84 5.26
N PRO A 404 12.61 17.93 5.13
CA PRO A 404 12.29 18.52 3.84
C PRO A 404 13.53 19.20 3.24
N THR A 405 13.64 19.17 1.92
CA THR A 405 14.63 19.91 1.14
C THR A 405 13.94 21.04 0.37
N VAL A 406 14.73 21.82 -0.37
CA VAL A 406 14.19 22.86 -1.27
C VAL A 406 13.29 22.28 -2.37
N ASP A 407 13.58 21.05 -2.82
CA ASP A 407 12.89 20.41 -3.95
C ASP A 407 11.78 19.44 -3.49
N ARG A 408 11.85 18.94 -2.25
CA ARG A 408 11.06 17.80 -1.79
C ARG A 408 10.61 17.94 -0.34
N TYR A 409 9.32 17.72 -0.12
CA TYR A 409 8.80 17.50 1.21
C TYR A 409 9.11 16.07 1.67
N SER A 410 9.58 15.90 2.89
CA SER A 410 9.73 14.60 3.55
C SER A 410 9.15 14.72 4.95
N SER A 411 8.00 14.10 5.18
CA SER A 411 7.23 14.22 6.42
C SER A 411 7.02 12.88 7.12
N ALA A 412 7.07 12.88 8.44
CA ALA A 412 6.83 11.67 9.24
C ALA A 412 5.40 11.14 9.02
N ILE A 413 4.40 11.99 9.17
CA ILE A 413 2.98 11.71 8.94
C ILE A 413 2.45 12.59 7.80
N GLY A 414 1.72 12.01 6.87
CA GLY A 414 1.05 12.73 5.79
C GLY A 414 -0.27 12.07 5.40
N PHE A 415 -0.87 12.56 4.33
CA PHE A 415 -2.17 12.11 3.83
C PHE A 415 -2.07 11.63 2.39
N PHE A 416 -3.02 10.79 1.97
CA PHE A 416 -3.14 10.34 0.59
C PHE A 416 -3.25 11.53 -0.36
N MET A 417 -2.51 11.48 -1.47
CA MET A 417 -2.48 12.58 -2.43
C MET A 417 -3.74 12.58 -3.29
N LYS A 418 -4.31 13.76 -3.56
CA LYS A 418 -5.51 13.94 -4.39
C LYS A 418 -6.67 13.11 -3.85
N ASN A 419 -6.86 13.09 -2.54
CA ASN A 419 -7.86 12.26 -1.90
C ASN A 419 -9.27 12.79 -2.18
N SER A 420 -10.02 12.11 -3.03
CA SER A 420 -11.44 12.39 -3.28
C SER A 420 -12.38 11.75 -2.26
N TRP A 421 -11.90 10.79 -1.47
CA TRP A 421 -12.72 10.02 -0.54
C TRP A 421 -12.73 10.66 0.85
N GLN A 422 -13.56 10.14 1.74
CA GLN A 422 -13.72 10.68 3.10
C GLN A 422 -12.44 10.59 3.94
N ILE A 423 -12.39 11.34 5.04
CA ILE A 423 -11.40 11.17 6.10
C ILE A 423 -12.12 11.09 7.45
N SER A 424 -11.76 10.10 8.26
CA SER A 424 -12.31 9.91 9.60
C SER A 424 -11.66 10.85 10.63
N PRO A 425 -12.43 11.53 11.51
CA PRO A 425 -11.86 12.22 12.67
C PRO A 425 -11.30 11.25 13.72
N GLN A 426 -11.59 9.95 13.62
CA GLN A 426 -11.09 8.90 14.52
C GLN A 426 -9.76 8.29 14.04
N ASN A 427 -9.04 9.00 13.17
CA ASN A 427 -7.66 8.68 12.85
C ASN A 427 -6.79 9.07 14.06
N ASN A 428 -6.35 8.09 14.85
CA ASN A 428 -5.77 8.31 16.17
C ASN A 428 -4.27 8.02 16.16
N VAL A 429 -3.49 8.93 16.75
CA VAL A 429 -2.05 8.75 16.96
C VAL A 429 -1.72 8.89 18.45
N SER A 430 -0.82 8.05 18.95
CA SER A 430 -0.37 8.07 20.35
C SER A 430 0.98 7.38 20.50
N GLN A 431 1.70 7.69 21.57
CA GLN A 431 2.97 7.05 21.93
C GLN A 431 3.99 7.10 20.78
N ILE A 432 4.05 8.23 20.08
CA ILE A 432 4.93 8.42 18.93
C ILE A 432 6.28 8.99 19.38
N LEU A 433 7.35 8.28 19.07
CA LEU A 433 8.70 8.80 19.26
C LEU A 433 9.15 9.52 17.98
N MET A 434 9.11 10.85 18.01
CA MET A 434 9.70 11.70 16.97
C MET A 434 11.15 12.02 17.32
N GLU A 435 12.12 11.39 16.65
CA GLU A 435 13.52 11.70 16.90
C GLU A 435 13.88 13.14 16.47
N LYS A 436 14.98 13.67 17.04
CA LYS A 436 15.52 15.00 16.68
C LYS A 436 15.81 15.14 15.18
N SER A 437 16.05 14.02 14.49
CA SER A 437 16.30 13.96 13.05
C SER A 437 15.04 14.20 12.18
N VAL A 438 13.86 14.29 12.78
CA VAL A 438 12.60 14.60 12.09
C VAL A 438 12.43 16.11 11.93
N GLY A 439 12.75 16.63 10.74
CA GLY A 439 12.61 18.04 10.38
C GLY A 439 11.17 18.47 10.03
N LEU A 440 10.30 17.54 9.63
CA LEU A 440 8.88 17.80 9.35
C LEU A 440 8.01 16.65 9.88
N LYS A 441 7.29 16.91 10.97
CA LYS A 441 6.45 15.89 11.62
C LYS A 441 5.19 15.56 10.83
N VAL A 442 4.48 16.58 10.35
CA VAL A 442 3.20 16.45 9.67
C VAL A 442 3.20 17.32 8.42
N PHE A 443 2.58 16.86 7.33
CA PHE A 443 2.36 17.69 6.15
C PHE A 443 1.05 17.35 5.42
N PHE A 444 0.22 18.37 5.22
CA PHE A 444 -1.09 18.27 4.54
C PHE A 444 -1.01 18.51 3.01
N GLY A 445 0.20 18.54 2.45
CA GLY A 445 0.37 18.85 1.03
C GLY A 445 0.20 20.33 0.70
N ARG A 446 0.55 20.69 -0.53
CA ARG A 446 0.30 22.00 -1.14
C ARG A 446 0.02 21.80 -2.63
N PRO A 447 -0.76 22.67 -3.27
CA PRO A 447 -0.99 22.60 -4.71
C PRO A 447 0.33 22.47 -5.49
N GLY A 448 0.34 21.61 -6.49
CA GLY A 448 1.53 21.31 -7.30
C GLY A 448 1.47 19.95 -7.97
N GLN A 449 2.59 19.54 -8.57
CA GLN A 449 2.72 18.31 -9.36
C GLN A 449 2.08 17.08 -8.71
N TRP A 450 2.31 16.90 -7.40
CA TRP A 450 1.91 15.69 -6.68
C TRP A 450 0.52 15.76 -6.05
N PHE A 451 0.19 16.89 -5.42
CA PHE A 451 -1.10 17.06 -4.73
C PHE A 451 -2.19 17.64 -5.65
N GLY A 452 -1.90 17.93 -6.92
CA GLY A 452 -2.84 18.57 -7.82
C GLY A 452 -3.21 19.96 -7.30
N ASN A 453 -4.52 20.27 -7.25
CA ASN A 453 -5.01 21.50 -6.62
C ASN A 453 -5.09 21.39 -5.08
N ASN A 454 -4.85 20.20 -4.51
CA ASN A 454 -5.03 19.92 -3.09
C ASN A 454 -6.43 20.33 -2.58
N ASP A 455 -7.46 20.08 -3.39
CA ASP A 455 -8.82 20.60 -3.21
C ASP A 455 -9.89 19.51 -3.34
N ASN A 456 -9.48 18.24 -3.43
CA ASN A 456 -10.44 17.14 -3.40
C ASN A 456 -11.08 17.06 -2.00
N ASP A 457 -12.25 16.43 -1.91
CA ASP A 457 -13.05 16.44 -0.67
C ASP A 457 -12.29 15.84 0.52
N GLY A 458 -11.52 14.78 0.34
CA GLY A 458 -10.62 14.21 1.35
C GLY A 458 -9.40 15.07 1.67
N ASP A 459 -8.83 15.77 0.68
CA ASP A 459 -7.75 16.74 0.91
C ASP A 459 -8.23 17.85 1.86
N LYS A 460 -9.44 18.37 1.64
CA LYS A 460 -10.08 19.41 2.46
C LYS A 460 -10.39 18.95 3.88
N MET A 461 -10.78 17.69 4.01
CA MET A 461 -11.21 17.10 5.27
C MET A 461 -10.11 16.37 6.04
N SER A 462 -8.86 16.42 5.56
CA SER A 462 -7.73 15.76 6.21
C SER A 462 -7.59 16.20 7.68
N VAL A 463 -7.65 15.20 8.58
CA VAL A 463 -7.57 15.37 10.03
C VAL A 463 -7.07 14.09 10.70
N PHE A 464 -6.37 14.23 11.83
CA PHE A 464 -6.12 13.16 12.79
C PHE A 464 -6.14 13.70 14.23
N HIS A 465 -6.24 12.82 15.22
CA HIS A 465 -6.29 13.12 16.64
C HIS A 465 -5.00 12.64 17.33
N ASP A 466 -4.23 13.58 17.87
CA ASP A 466 -3.10 13.29 18.76
C ASP A 466 -3.62 13.13 20.19
N LEU A 467 -3.70 11.87 20.64
CA LEU A 467 -4.36 11.52 21.90
C LEU A 467 -3.55 11.99 23.11
N ASP A 468 -2.23 11.86 23.06
CA ASP A 468 -1.34 12.06 24.20
C ASP A 468 -0.32 13.19 24.01
N GLY A 469 -0.35 13.87 22.86
CA GLY A 469 0.50 15.03 22.58
C GLY A 469 1.90 14.64 22.11
N THR A 470 2.15 13.37 21.81
CA THR A 470 3.47 12.90 21.38
C THR A 470 3.90 13.47 20.02
N VAL A 471 2.95 13.89 19.18
CA VAL A 471 3.24 14.55 17.90
C VAL A 471 3.26 16.08 18.05
N THR A 472 2.25 16.64 18.70
CA THR A 472 1.93 18.07 18.75
C THR A 472 2.54 18.81 19.93
N GLY A 473 2.87 18.11 21.01
CA GLY A 473 3.23 18.68 22.31
C GLY A 473 2.02 18.96 23.22
N TYR A 474 0.79 18.73 22.75
CA TYR A 474 -0.45 18.99 23.49
C TYR A 474 -1.35 17.76 23.45
N SER A 475 -1.74 17.25 24.61
CA SER A 475 -2.64 16.09 24.69
C SER A 475 -4.04 16.42 24.17
N ASN A 476 -4.69 15.43 23.58
CA ASN A 476 -6.08 15.51 23.12
C ASN A 476 -6.32 16.66 22.12
N VAL A 477 -5.46 16.77 21.12
CA VAL A 477 -5.52 17.81 20.09
C VAL A 477 -5.71 17.20 18.72
N PHE A 478 -6.60 17.80 17.93
CA PHE A 478 -6.80 17.45 16.52
C PHE A 478 -5.87 18.28 15.66
N VAL A 479 -5.26 17.63 14.67
CA VAL A 479 -4.42 18.27 13.67
C VAL A 479 -5.15 18.18 12.33
N SER A 480 -5.43 19.33 11.72
CA SER A 480 -6.18 19.42 10.46
C SER A 480 -5.58 20.47 9.52
N ARG A 481 -6.07 20.51 8.28
CA ARG A 481 -5.62 21.49 7.28
C ARG A 481 -5.87 22.94 7.73
N ALA A 482 -4.92 23.83 7.49
CA ALA A 482 -4.92 25.19 8.07
C ALA A 482 -6.10 26.09 7.64
N ASP A 483 -6.70 25.80 6.49
CA ASP A 483 -7.82 26.50 5.88
C ASP A 483 -9.18 25.83 6.14
N ASN A 484 -9.25 24.78 6.97
CA ASN A 484 -10.50 24.11 7.27
C ASN A 484 -11.33 24.88 8.33
N TYR A 485 -12.19 25.79 7.87
CA TYR A 485 -13.06 26.59 8.74
C TYR A 485 -14.25 25.82 9.34
N LEU A 486 -14.42 24.53 9.07
CA LEU A 486 -15.35 23.68 9.83
C LEU A 486 -14.76 23.25 11.17
N LEU A 487 -13.43 23.14 11.25
CA LEU A 487 -12.69 22.69 12.43
C LEU A 487 -12.01 23.84 13.20
N ARG A 488 -11.70 24.94 12.52
CA ARG A 488 -10.99 26.10 13.10
C ARG A 488 -11.75 26.72 14.27
N HIS A 489 -11.12 27.34 15.26
CA HIS A 489 -11.81 28.22 16.22
C HIS A 489 -10.76 29.17 16.81
N PRO A 490 -11.12 30.19 17.60
CA PRO A 490 -10.15 31.16 18.12
C PRO A 490 -9.03 30.54 18.97
N GLY A 491 -9.24 29.34 19.51
CA GLY A 491 -8.22 28.60 20.27
C GLY A 491 -7.30 27.73 19.42
N CYS A 492 -7.48 27.65 18.10
CA CYS A 492 -6.58 26.90 17.22
C CYS A 492 -5.26 27.62 17.00
N VAL A 493 -4.18 26.85 16.91
CA VAL A 493 -2.85 27.33 16.58
C VAL A 493 -2.48 26.88 15.16
N THR A 494 -2.27 27.83 14.26
CA THR A 494 -1.79 27.52 12.90
C THR A 494 -0.31 27.12 12.93
N VAL A 495 0.04 26.08 12.16
CA VAL A 495 1.41 25.59 12.00
C VAL A 495 1.78 25.64 10.52
N PRO A 496 2.28 26.79 10.02
CA PRO A 496 2.46 27.02 8.58
C PRO A 496 3.36 26.00 7.88
N ARG A 497 4.38 25.48 8.59
CA ARG A 497 5.27 24.44 8.06
C ARG A 497 4.55 23.13 7.75
N TRP A 498 3.46 22.82 8.43
CA TRP A 498 2.67 21.61 8.19
C TRP A 498 1.59 21.83 7.12
N ASN A 499 1.36 23.08 6.71
CA ASN A 499 0.10 23.49 6.08
C ASN A 499 -1.13 23.08 6.90
N GLY A 500 -0.99 23.11 8.23
CA GLY A 500 -1.98 22.60 9.16
C GLY A 500 -2.24 23.53 10.34
N MET A 501 -3.15 23.13 11.19
CA MET A 501 -3.47 23.76 12.47
C MET A 501 -3.73 22.70 13.54
N MET A 502 -3.52 23.08 14.78
CA MET A 502 -3.79 22.30 15.99
C MET A 502 -5.00 22.91 16.68
N CYS A 503 -6.02 22.10 16.94
CA CYS A 503 -7.27 22.54 17.54
C CYS A 503 -7.71 21.57 18.65
N THR A 504 -8.09 22.12 19.80
CA THR A 504 -8.85 21.37 20.80
C THR A 504 -10.32 21.31 20.40
N GLY A 505 -11.05 20.27 20.78
CA GLY A 505 -12.49 20.26 20.57
C GLY A 505 -13.04 18.85 20.47
N ARG A 506 -14.33 18.78 20.18
CA ARG A 506 -15.00 17.53 19.84
C ARG A 506 -15.43 17.61 18.38
N PHE A 507 -14.93 16.66 17.60
CA PHE A 507 -15.22 16.57 16.19
C PHE A 507 -15.89 15.24 15.88
N ALA A 508 -16.85 15.28 14.98
CA ALA A 508 -17.61 14.15 14.50
C ALA A 508 -17.69 14.24 12.98
N GLN A 509 -18.32 13.27 12.33
CA GLN A 509 -18.48 13.28 10.89
C GLN A 509 -19.97 13.25 10.56
N LEU A 510 -20.40 14.04 9.58
CA LEU A 510 -21.76 14.03 9.10
C LEU A 510 -21.80 13.33 7.74
N TYR A 511 -22.50 12.21 7.62
CA TYR A 511 -22.77 11.59 6.34
C TYR A 511 -24.02 12.20 5.74
N ILE A 512 -23.87 12.82 4.57
CA ILE A 512 -24.93 13.52 3.86
C ILE A 512 -25.16 12.77 2.56
N GLN A 513 -26.36 12.23 2.40
CA GLN A 513 -26.83 11.66 1.14
C GLN A 513 -27.87 12.59 0.52
N ALA A 514 -27.66 12.97 -0.72
CA ALA A 514 -28.55 13.85 -1.48
C ALA A 514 -29.06 13.14 -2.72
N ARG A 515 -30.37 13.24 -2.97
CA ARG A 515 -31.04 12.66 -4.15
C ARG A 515 -31.96 13.69 -4.78
N ARG A 516 -32.06 13.62 -6.12
CA ARG A 516 -33.04 14.41 -6.89
C ARG A 516 -32.88 15.93 -6.65
N PRO A 517 -31.80 16.55 -7.15
CA PRO A 517 -30.74 15.97 -7.99
C PRO A 517 -29.50 15.52 -7.21
N GLU A 518 -28.80 14.54 -7.77
CA GLU A 518 -27.64 13.83 -7.20
C GLU A 518 -26.29 14.29 -7.75
N ASN A 519 -26.22 15.48 -8.35
CA ASN A 519 -25.01 15.98 -9.01
C ASN A 519 -24.58 17.38 -8.54
N LEU A 520 -25.19 17.90 -7.48
CA LEU A 520 -24.89 19.23 -6.96
C LEU A 520 -23.58 19.25 -6.18
N THR A 521 -23.00 20.44 -6.06
CA THR A 521 -21.92 20.74 -5.11
C THR A 521 -22.54 21.24 -3.81
N LEU A 522 -22.10 20.69 -2.68
CA LEU A 522 -22.55 21.08 -1.36
C LEU A 522 -21.58 22.10 -0.77
N SER A 523 -22.10 23.24 -0.33
CA SER A 523 -21.40 24.27 0.42
C SER A 523 -21.83 24.16 1.88
N ILE A 524 -20.89 23.95 2.79
CA ILE A 524 -21.15 23.89 4.23
C ILE A 524 -20.27 24.90 4.96
N ALA A 525 -20.86 25.68 5.86
CA ALA A 525 -20.14 26.61 6.72
C ALA A 525 -20.66 26.50 8.15
N ARG A 526 -19.80 26.74 9.15
CA ARG A 526 -20.31 27.05 10.50
C ARG A 526 -20.93 28.43 10.49
N ALA A 527 -22.03 28.64 11.21
CA ALA A 527 -22.71 29.92 11.29
C ALA A 527 -21.77 31.06 11.74
N ALA A 528 -20.88 30.79 12.71
CA ALA A 528 -19.86 31.73 13.18
C ALA A 528 -18.78 32.08 12.12
N TYR A 529 -18.69 31.30 11.05
CA TYR A 529 -17.74 31.45 9.94
C TYR A 529 -18.46 31.36 8.58
N HIS A 530 -19.67 31.92 8.49
CA HIS A 530 -20.52 31.82 7.30
C HIS A 530 -19.86 32.36 6.01
N SER A 531 -18.90 33.28 6.15
CA SER A 531 -18.11 33.84 5.03
C SER A 531 -17.00 32.91 4.51
N HIS A 532 -16.78 31.77 5.16
CA HIS A 532 -15.74 30.80 4.81
C HIS A 532 -16.35 29.40 4.59
N PRO A 533 -17.21 29.23 3.58
CA PRO A 533 -17.79 27.92 3.29
C PRO A 533 -16.75 26.94 2.74
N LEU A 534 -16.93 25.67 3.10
CA LEU A 534 -16.25 24.56 2.47
C LEU A 534 -17.14 23.96 1.38
N GLN A 535 -16.64 23.90 0.15
CA GLN A 535 -17.34 23.28 -0.97
C GLN A 535 -16.93 21.82 -1.13
N LEU A 536 -17.88 20.92 -1.26
CA LEU A 536 -17.70 19.48 -1.44
C LEU A 536 -18.36 19.05 -2.75
N GLN A 537 -17.57 18.40 -3.61
CA GLN A 537 -17.99 17.95 -4.93
C GLN A 537 -18.82 16.65 -4.88
N GLY A 538 -18.67 15.90 -3.79
CA GLY A 538 -19.29 14.61 -3.54
C GLY A 538 -18.51 13.44 -4.15
N VAL A 539 -18.55 12.30 -3.45
CA VAL A 539 -17.63 11.18 -3.69
C VAL A 539 -18.13 10.14 -4.70
N ASN A 540 -19.45 10.11 -4.99
CA ASN A 540 -20.10 9.10 -5.84
C ASN A 540 -20.76 9.71 -7.08
N ARG A 541 -20.00 10.42 -7.92
CA ARG A 541 -20.56 11.01 -9.16
C ARG A 541 -21.05 9.93 -10.11
N GLY A 542 -22.30 10.04 -10.55
CA GLY A 542 -22.95 9.08 -11.45
C GLY A 542 -23.69 7.94 -10.76
N ALA A 543 -23.63 7.86 -9.43
CA ALA A 543 -24.52 7.00 -8.64
C ALA A 543 -25.93 7.62 -8.54
N PRO A 544 -26.99 6.85 -8.19
CA PRO A 544 -28.35 7.36 -8.02
C PRO A 544 -28.53 8.32 -6.84
N TYR A 545 -27.44 8.64 -6.13
CA TYR A 545 -27.38 9.62 -5.06
C TYR A 545 -25.96 10.17 -4.95
N GLN A 546 -25.84 11.39 -4.42
CA GLN A 546 -24.55 11.96 -4.05
C GLN A 546 -24.26 11.74 -2.56
N GLN A 547 -22.99 11.57 -2.23
CA GLN A 547 -22.51 11.41 -0.86
C GLN A 547 -21.47 12.48 -0.53
N TYR A 548 -21.62 13.11 0.64
CA TYR A 548 -20.65 14.03 1.23
C TYR A 548 -20.39 13.64 2.68
N GLN A 549 -19.15 13.78 3.16
CA GLN A 549 -18.77 13.38 4.52
C GLN A 549 -17.88 14.41 5.22
N PRO A 550 -18.36 15.66 5.44
CA PRO A 550 -17.61 16.63 6.22
C PRO A 550 -17.40 16.17 7.66
N VAL A 551 -16.21 16.44 8.17
CA VAL A 551 -15.91 16.46 9.61
C VAL A 551 -16.40 17.81 10.17
N VAL A 552 -17.16 17.73 11.24
CA VAL A 552 -17.84 18.86 11.89
C VAL A 552 -17.46 18.94 13.36
N MET A 553 -17.41 20.16 13.89
CA MET A 553 -17.32 20.44 15.31
C MET A 553 -18.70 20.27 15.97
N LEU A 554 -18.74 19.57 17.10
CA LEU A 554 -19.97 19.37 17.87
C LEU A 554 -20.46 20.68 18.51
N GLU A 555 -21.77 20.76 18.78
CA GLU A 555 -22.42 21.90 19.45
C GLU A 555 -22.22 23.23 18.71
N GLN A 556 -22.24 23.18 17.38
CA GLN A 556 -22.14 24.36 16.50
C GLN A 556 -23.31 24.36 15.51
N ALA A 557 -23.76 25.55 15.13
CA ALA A 557 -24.73 25.71 14.05
C ALA A 557 -24.03 25.71 12.68
N TYR A 558 -24.67 25.07 11.69
CA TYR A 558 -24.15 24.93 10.32
C TYR A 558 -25.18 25.44 9.31
N ILE A 559 -24.67 26.07 8.25
CA ILE A 559 -25.44 26.45 7.06
C ILE A 559 -24.99 25.50 5.95
N ILE A 560 -25.94 24.77 5.37
CA ILE A 560 -25.73 23.88 4.23
C ILE A 560 -26.49 24.45 3.04
N GLN A 561 -25.80 24.60 1.92
CA GLN A 561 -26.36 25.14 0.70
C GLN A 561 -25.87 24.30 -0.48
N TRP A 562 -26.75 24.03 -1.44
CA TRP A 562 -26.36 23.43 -2.71
C TRP A 562 -26.22 24.52 -3.78
N ASN A 563 -25.35 24.29 -4.78
CA ASN A 563 -25.16 25.20 -5.92
C ASN A 563 -26.31 25.16 -6.95
N GLY A 564 -27.51 24.79 -6.51
CA GLY A 564 -28.73 24.66 -7.29
C GLY A 564 -29.94 24.57 -6.35
N ARG A 565 -31.10 24.19 -6.89
CA ARG A 565 -32.27 23.87 -6.05
C ARG A 565 -31.89 22.74 -5.08
N ALA A 566 -32.21 22.91 -3.80
CA ALA A 566 -31.92 21.90 -2.79
C ALA A 566 -32.50 20.52 -3.21
N PRO A 567 -31.77 19.42 -2.98
CA PRO A 567 -32.26 18.08 -3.26
C PRO A 567 -33.60 17.79 -2.57
N GLU A 568 -34.50 17.09 -3.26
CA GLU A 568 -35.81 16.70 -2.72
C GLU A 568 -35.69 15.77 -1.52
N ASP A 569 -34.72 14.85 -1.56
CA ASP A 569 -34.40 14.00 -0.41
C ASP A 569 -32.98 14.23 0.07
N ILE A 570 -32.87 14.52 1.36
CA ILE A 570 -31.59 14.63 2.07
C ILE A 570 -31.65 13.72 3.28
N ILE A 571 -30.68 12.82 3.40
CA ILE A 571 -30.47 12.00 4.60
C ILE A 571 -29.20 12.50 5.27
N LEU A 572 -29.35 12.91 6.53
CA LEU A 572 -28.26 13.30 7.41
C LEU A 572 -28.05 12.21 8.45
N TYR A 573 -26.89 11.57 8.41
CA TYR A 573 -26.52 10.56 9.37
C TYR A 573 -25.31 11.04 10.20
N PRO A 574 -25.51 11.38 11.48
CA PRO A 574 -24.43 11.77 12.37
C PRO A 574 -23.57 10.55 12.75
N ILE A 575 -22.26 10.64 12.53
CA ILE A 575 -21.28 9.58 12.85
C ILE A 575 -20.31 10.06 13.91
N ASN A 576 -20.04 9.23 14.92
CA ASN A 576 -19.26 9.58 16.12
C ASN A 576 -19.90 10.66 17.01
N PHE A 577 -21.23 10.77 16.98
CA PHE A 577 -22.00 11.55 17.94
C PHE A 577 -22.32 10.66 19.13
N ASN A 578 -21.42 10.65 20.12
CA ASN A 578 -21.65 9.86 21.34
C ASN A 578 -22.96 10.31 22.01
N ARG A 579 -23.71 9.35 22.59
CA ARG A 579 -25.12 9.41 23.04
C ARG A 579 -25.54 10.59 23.94
N TYR A 580 -24.61 11.46 24.34
CA TYR A 580 -24.84 12.64 25.18
C TYR A 580 -24.83 13.97 24.40
N CYS A 581 -24.66 13.96 23.06
CA CYS A 581 -24.73 15.17 22.21
C CYS A 581 -26.03 15.20 21.39
N THR A 582 -27.16 15.55 22.01
CA THR A 582 -28.46 15.75 21.32
C THR A 582 -28.90 17.20 21.41
N THR A 583 -28.32 18.07 20.58
CA THR A 583 -28.93 19.36 20.18
C THR A 583 -28.27 19.80 18.89
N LEU A 584 -28.78 19.32 17.77
CA LEU A 584 -28.40 19.82 16.45
C LEU A 584 -29.68 19.98 15.64
N PHE A 585 -29.84 21.20 15.12
CA PHE A 585 -30.93 21.71 14.28
C PHE A 585 -32.13 22.29 15.03
N GLU A 586 -32.15 23.63 15.15
CA GLU A 586 -33.40 24.37 15.24
C GLU A 586 -34.09 24.31 13.87
N ASN A 587 -35.39 23.98 13.90
CA ASN A 587 -36.26 23.83 12.75
C ASN A 587 -36.25 25.06 11.82
N GLY A 588 -35.88 24.85 10.56
CA GLY A 588 -36.15 25.75 9.46
C GLY A 588 -36.71 24.98 8.28
N LEU A 589 -38.03 24.76 8.27
CA LEU A 589 -38.79 24.36 7.09
C LEU A 589 -38.67 25.44 6.01
N PHE A 590 -38.22 25.08 4.80
CA PHE A 590 -38.61 25.74 3.54
C PHE A 590 -38.62 24.73 2.40
#